data_AF-A0A368XWI6-F1
#
_entry.id   AF-A0A368XWI6-F1
#
_cell.length_a   1.000
_cell.length_b   1.000
_cell.length_c   1.000
_cell.angle_alpha   90.00
_cell.angle_beta   90.00
_cell.angle_gamma   90.00
#
_symmetry.space_group_name_H-M   'P 1'
#
loop_
_entity.id
_entity.type
_entity.pdbx_description
1 polymer ?
#
loop_
_entity_poly.entity_id
_entity_poly.type
_entity_poly.pdbx_seq_one_letter_code
_entity_poly.pdbx_strand_id
1 'polypeptide(L)'
;MSLPPILSQRLRLPAVASPLFIISNPDLVIAQCKAGIVGSFPALNARPAEQLEVWLERITTELAEYDRLHPEAPSAPFAVNQIVHRSNDRLEHDMAVCARFKVPIVITSLGARTEINDAVHAWGGIVLHDVIDNHFAHKAIDKGADGLIAVAAGAGGHAGFQSPFALIQEIREWFDG
;
A
#
# COMPACT_ATOMS: atom_id res chain seq x y z
N MET A 1 -8.27 18.35 1.74
CA MET A 1 -8.77 17.80 0.46
C MET A 1 -9.56 16.53 0.77
N SER A 2 -10.41 16.05 -0.15
CA SER A 2 -11.17 14.81 0.06
C SER A 2 -10.27 13.61 -0.24
N LEU A 3 -10.25 12.61 0.65
CA LEU A 3 -9.53 11.34 0.42
C LEU A 3 -9.79 10.79 -1.00
N PRO A 4 -8.78 10.25 -1.70
CA PRO A 4 -8.95 9.66 -3.01
C PRO A 4 -10.13 8.67 -3.04
N PRO A 5 -10.90 8.56 -4.14
CA PRO A 5 -12.08 7.68 -4.21
C PRO A 5 -11.82 6.25 -3.73
N ILE A 6 -10.62 5.73 -4.02
CA ILE A 6 -10.18 4.39 -3.62
C ILE A 6 -10.11 4.20 -2.09
N LEU A 7 -9.91 5.28 -1.33
CA LEU A 7 -9.88 5.30 0.13
C LEU A 7 -11.17 5.81 0.78
N SER A 8 -12.10 6.38 0.01
CA SER A 8 -13.32 7.01 0.54
C SER A 8 -14.62 6.28 0.20
N GLN A 9 -14.64 5.42 -0.83
CA GLN A 9 -15.89 4.81 -1.32
C GLN A 9 -16.20 3.42 -0.75
N ARG A 10 -15.18 2.60 -0.47
CA ARG A 10 -15.37 1.17 -0.14
C ARG A 10 -14.94 0.77 1.27
N LEU A 11 -14.39 1.70 2.04
CA LEU A 11 -13.93 1.43 3.40
C LEU A 11 -15.07 1.58 4.40
N ARG A 12 -15.24 0.57 5.27
CA ARG A 12 -16.13 0.64 6.44
C ARG A 12 -15.47 1.37 7.59
N LEU A 13 -14.15 1.23 7.72
CA LEU A 13 -13.31 1.98 8.64
C LEU A 13 -12.13 2.56 7.87
N PRO A 14 -11.69 3.80 8.17
CA PRO A 14 -10.53 4.42 7.54
C PRO A 14 -9.24 3.80 8.09
N ALA A 15 -9.03 2.53 7.78
CA ALA A 15 -7.94 1.71 8.31
C ALA A 15 -7.26 0.92 7.20
N VAL A 16 -5.93 0.87 7.31
CA VAL A 16 -5.06 0.05 6.47
C VAL A 16 -4.35 -0.93 7.38
N ALA A 17 -4.53 -2.22 7.15
CA ALA A 17 -3.76 -3.23 7.84
C ALA A 17 -2.31 -3.19 7.35
N SER A 18 -1.33 -3.11 8.26
CA SER A 18 0.08 -3.00 7.88
C SER A 18 0.57 -4.24 7.11
N PRO A 19 1.44 -4.07 6.12
CA PRO A 19 2.02 -5.19 5.38
C PRO A 19 3.11 -5.87 6.24
N LEU A 20 2.74 -6.94 6.93
CA LEU A 20 3.63 -7.64 7.86
C LEU A 20 4.45 -8.70 7.12
N PHE A 21 5.78 -8.61 7.20
CA PHE A 21 6.68 -9.58 6.60
C PHE A 21 6.45 -10.98 7.18
N ILE A 22 6.40 -12.00 6.31
CA ILE A 22 6.05 -13.41 6.59
C ILE A 22 4.58 -13.64 7.01
N ILE A 23 3.94 -12.69 7.70
CA ILE A 23 2.60 -12.86 8.26
C ILE A 23 1.49 -12.54 7.26
N SER A 24 1.60 -11.42 6.54
CA SER A 24 0.57 -11.00 5.58
C SER A 24 0.60 -11.90 4.34
N ASN A 25 -0.41 -12.77 4.24
CA ASN A 25 -0.63 -13.71 3.15
C ASN A 25 -2.03 -13.48 2.51
N PRO A 26 -2.39 -14.19 1.43
CA PRO A 26 -3.68 -14.00 0.76
C PRO A 26 -4.88 -14.19 1.67
N ASP A 27 -4.87 -15.19 2.56
CA ASP A 27 -6.00 -15.44 3.48
C ASP A 27 -6.27 -14.23 4.37
N LEU A 28 -5.20 -13.65 4.95
CA LEU A 28 -5.32 -12.49 5.81
C LEU A 28 -5.77 -11.24 5.04
N VAL A 29 -5.18 -10.99 3.87
CA VAL A 29 -5.51 -9.83 3.02
C VAL A 29 -6.96 -9.88 2.57
N ILE A 30 -7.42 -11.04 2.10
CA ILE A 30 -8.80 -11.24 1.66
C ILE A 30 -9.77 -11.04 2.81
N ALA A 31 -9.48 -11.60 3.99
CA ALA A 31 -10.31 -11.42 5.17
C ALA A 31 -10.42 -9.94 5.60
N GLN A 32 -9.30 -9.20 5.58
CA GLN A 32 -9.27 -7.76 5.89
C GLN A 32 -10.09 -6.93 4.88
N CYS A 33 -9.92 -7.21 3.59
CA CYS A 33 -10.68 -6.54 2.52
C CYS A 33 -12.18 -6.81 2.67
N LYS A 34 -12.58 -8.06 2.87
CA LYS A 34 -13.97 -8.45 3.16
C LYS A 34 -14.48 -7.82 4.44
N ALA A 35 -13.63 -7.57 5.44
CA ALA A 35 -13.95 -6.87 6.68
C ALA A 35 -14.10 -5.34 6.53
N GLY A 36 -13.82 -4.79 5.34
CA GLY A 36 -14.03 -3.37 5.03
C GLY A 36 -12.87 -2.45 5.42
N ILE A 37 -11.66 -2.99 5.58
CA ILE A 37 -10.42 -2.23 5.74
C ILE A 37 -9.45 -2.59 4.62
N VAL A 38 -8.48 -1.74 4.30
CA VAL A 38 -7.47 -2.08 3.29
C VAL A 38 -6.63 -3.24 3.81
N GLY A 39 -6.68 -4.39 3.14
CA GLY A 39 -5.77 -5.49 3.39
C GLY A 39 -4.44 -5.26 2.67
N SER A 40 -3.30 -5.59 3.26
CA SER A 40 -2.02 -5.40 2.57
C SER A 40 -0.96 -6.45 2.88
N PHE A 41 -0.03 -6.63 1.95
CA PHE A 41 1.08 -7.57 2.09
C PHE A 41 2.36 -7.08 1.39
N PRO A 42 3.56 -7.40 1.90
CA PRO A 42 4.80 -7.24 1.16
C PRO A 42 4.88 -8.20 -0.03
N ALA A 43 5.19 -7.70 -1.22
CA ALA A 43 5.41 -8.55 -2.39
C ALA A 43 6.48 -9.62 -2.12
N LEU A 44 7.49 -9.26 -1.32
CA LEU A 44 8.56 -10.16 -0.87
C LEU A 44 8.08 -11.35 -0.02
N ASN A 45 6.84 -11.39 0.47
CA ASN A 45 6.27 -12.57 1.13
C ASN A 45 5.94 -13.68 0.13
N ALA A 46 5.56 -13.33 -1.11
CA ALA A 46 5.31 -14.30 -2.16
C ALA A 46 6.66 -14.84 -2.66
N ARG A 47 6.99 -16.08 -2.27
CA ARG A 47 8.27 -16.73 -2.57
C ARG A 47 8.05 -18.12 -3.16
N PRO A 48 8.65 -18.45 -4.31
CA PRO A 48 9.52 -17.60 -5.16
C PRO A 48 8.75 -16.44 -5.84
N ALA A 49 9.43 -15.61 -6.64
CA ALA A 49 8.86 -14.37 -7.21
C ALA A 49 7.55 -14.61 -7.98
N GLU A 50 7.48 -15.74 -8.69
CA GLU A 50 6.33 -16.19 -9.48
C GLU A 50 5.07 -16.39 -8.63
N GLN A 51 5.21 -16.60 -7.31
CA GLN A 51 4.06 -16.72 -6.42
C GLN A 51 3.26 -15.43 -6.29
N LEU A 52 3.85 -14.27 -6.62
CA LEU A 52 3.12 -13.01 -6.55
C LEU A 52 1.92 -13.01 -7.50
N GLU A 53 2.07 -13.56 -8.70
CA GLU A 53 0.99 -13.68 -9.67
C GLU A 53 -0.12 -14.60 -9.15
N VAL A 54 0.25 -15.78 -8.62
CA VAL A 54 -0.70 -16.73 -8.02
C VAL A 54 -1.48 -16.09 -6.87
N TRP A 55 -0.80 -15.29 -6.03
CA TRP A 55 -1.43 -14.59 -4.92
C TRP A 55 -2.40 -13.51 -5.40
N LEU A 56 -2.00 -12.70 -6.38
CA LEU A 56 -2.84 -11.64 -6.93
C LEU A 56 -4.04 -12.18 -7.69
N GLU A 57 -3.88 -13.27 -8.45
CA GLU A 57 -5.00 -13.99 -9.08
C GLU A 57 -6.02 -14.46 -8.05
N ARG A 58 -5.55 -15.10 -6.97
CA ARG A 58 -6.42 -15.53 -5.89
C ARG A 58 -7.14 -14.38 -5.22
N ILE A 59 -6.41 -13.33 -4.80
CA ILE A 59 -6.98 -12.17 -4.11
C ILE A 59 -8.04 -11.49 -5.00
N THR A 60 -7.72 -11.20 -6.25
CA THR A 60 -8.64 -10.50 -7.16
C THR A 60 -9.86 -11.35 -7.49
N THR A 61 -9.70 -12.65 -7.71
CA THR A 61 -10.83 -13.56 -7.99
C THR A 61 -11.77 -13.68 -6.79
N GLU A 62 -11.24 -13.92 -5.59
CA GLU A 62 -12.06 -14.09 -4.39
C GLU A 62 -12.78 -12.79 -3.98
N LEU A 63 -12.15 -11.63 -4.17
CA LEU A 63 -12.78 -10.34 -3.90
C LEU A 63 -13.85 -10.00 -4.95
N ALA A 64 -13.61 -10.30 -6.22
CA ALA A 64 -14.62 -10.12 -7.27
C ALA A 64 -15.86 -11.01 -7.04
N GLU A 65 -15.66 -12.26 -6.60
CA GLU A 65 -16.77 -13.13 -6.21
C GLU A 65 -17.53 -12.57 -5.00
N TYR A 66 -16.82 -12.10 -3.98
CA TYR A 66 -17.43 -11.48 -2.80
C TYR A 66 -18.27 -10.26 -3.17
N ASP A 67 -17.72 -9.35 -3.99
CA ASP A 67 -18.41 -8.14 -4.45
C ASP A 67 -19.69 -8.49 -5.22
N ARG A 68 -19.65 -9.53 -6.07
CA ARG A 68 -20.82 -10.03 -6.81
C ARG A 68 -21.92 -10.56 -5.87
N LEU A 69 -21.53 -11.21 -4.77
CA LEU A 69 -22.46 -11.77 -3.79
C LEU A 69 -22.96 -10.72 -2.79
N HIS A 70 -22.24 -9.60 -2.62
CA HIS A 70 -22.55 -8.54 -1.65
C HIS A 70 -22.55 -7.15 -2.33
N PRO A 71 -23.45 -6.88 -3.29
CA PRO A 71 -23.44 -5.64 -4.06
C PRO A 71 -23.65 -4.38 -3.20
N GLU A 72 -24.36 -4.50 -2.07
CA GLU A 72 -24.62 -3.40 -1.13
C GLU A 72 -23.46 -3.14 -0.16
N ALA A 73 -22.49 -4.07 -0.09
CA ALA A 73 -21.34 -3.99 0.81
C ALA A 73 -20.12 -4.67 0.16
N PRO A 74 -19.59 -4.10 -0.94
CA PRO A 74 -18.43 -4.66 -1.62
C PRO A 74 -17.19 -4.61 -0.72
N SER A 75 -16.21 -5.43 -1.05
CA SER A 75 -14.92 -5.49 -0.36
C SER A 75 -14.14 -4.18 -0.49
N ALA A 76 -13.34 -3.89 0.54
CA ALA A 76 -12.33 -2.84 0.51
C ALA A 76 -11.17 -3.23 -0.45
N PRO A 77 -10.43 -2.25 -1.00
CA PRO A 77 -9.28 -2.54 -1.84
C PRO A 77 -8.13 -3.18 -1.05
N PHE A 78 -7.19 -3.80 -1.76
CA PHE A 78 -5.96 -4.33 -1.18
C PHE A 78 -4.75 -3.47 -1.57
N ALA A 79 -3.64 -3.63 -0.86
CA ALA A 79 -2.39 -2.98 -1.17
C ALA A 79 -1.21 -3.95 -1.24
N VAL A 80 -0.25 -3.65 -2.11
CA VAL A 80 1.01 -4.42 -2.23
C VAL A 80 2.18 -3.53 -1.84
N ASN A 81 2.97 -3.95 -0.86
CA ASN A 81 4.17 -3.23 -0.44
C ASN A 81 5.39 -3.63 -1.27
N GLN A 82 6.10 -2.62 -1.77
CA GLN A 82 7.28 -2.71 -2.61
C GLN A 82 8.46 -1.98 -1.95
N ILE A 83 9.55 -2.72 -1.71
CA ILE A 83 10.81 -2.14 -1.28
C ILE A 83 11.52 -1.57 -2.50
N VAL A 84 11.60 -0.24 -2.63
CA VAL A 84 12.14 0.42 -3.85
C VAL A 84 13.64 0.71 -3.76
N HIS A 85 14.32 0.15 -2.76
CA HIS A 85 15.78 0.23 -2.65
C HIS A 85 16.46 -0.47 -3.83
N ARG A 86 17.60 0.08 -4.28
CA ARG A 86 18.36 -0.40 -5.45
C ARG A 86 18.89 -1.83 -5.37
N SER A 87 18.93 -2.40 -4.17
CA SER A 87 19.33 -3.79 -3.98
C SER A 87 18.20 -4.80 -4.16
N ASN A 88 16.95 -4.34 -4.36
CA ASN A 88 15.83 -5.22 -4.64
C ASN A 88 15.84 -5.60 -6.13
N ASP A 89 16.32 -6.79 -6.43
CA ASP A 89 16.37 -7.39 -7.77
C ASP A 89 15.00 -7.85 -8.29
N ARG A 90 14.00 -7.94 -7.40
CA ARG A 90 12.62 -8.32 -7.74
C ARG A 90 11.72 -7.17 -8.17
N LEU A 91 12.11 -5.92 -7.91
CA LEU A 91 11.19 -4.78 -8.05
C LEU A 91 10.57 -4.68 -9.44
N GLU A 92 11.36 -4.82 -10.50
CA GLU A 92 10.86 -4.72 -11.87
C GLU A 92 9.86 -5.83 -12.21
N HIS A 93 10.19 -7.09 -11.84
CA HIS A 93 9.27 -8.21 -11.98
C HIS A 93 7.97 -7.97 -11.22
N ASP A 94 8.07 -7.63 -9.93
CA ASP A 94 6.91 -7.46 -9.07
C ASP A 94 6.00 -6.32 -9.56
N MET A 95 6.57 -5.21 -10.02
CA MET A 95 5.84 -4.09 -10.60
C MET A 95 5.15 -4.46 -11.91
N ALA A 96 5.78 -5.28 -12.77
CA ALA A 96 5.16 -5.79 -13.97
C ALA A 96 3.95 -6.68 -13.66
N VAL A 97 4.02 -7.53 -12.61
CA VAL A 97 2.86 -8.30 -12.15
C VAL A 97 1.78 -7.36 -11.59
N CYS A 98 2.15 -6.40 -10.74
CA CYS A 98 1.20 -5.45 -10.16
C CYS A 98 0.44 -4.66 -11.24
N ALA A 99 1.11 -4.26 -12.32
CA ALA A 99 0.50 -3.58 -13.45
C ALA A 99 -0.53 -4.46 -14.19
N ARG A 100 -0.23 -5.75 -14.43
CA ARG A 100 -1.17 -6.69 -15.08
C ARG A 100 -2.46 -6.84 -14.27
N PHE A 101 -2.34 -6.93 -12.95
CA PHE A 101 -3.49 -7.04 -12.04
C PHE A 101 -4.09 -5.69 -11.64
N LYS A 102 -3.54 -4.58 -12.15
CA LYS A 102 -3.93 -3.20 -11.81
C LYS A 102 -4.10 -3.01 -10.30
N VAL A 103 -3.06 -3.35 -9.55
CA VAL A 103 -3.06 -3.29 -8.08
C VAL A 103 -3.54 -1.90 -7.62
N PRO A 104 -4.59 -1.82 -6.78
CA PRO A 104 -5.24 -0.55 -6.49
C PRO A 104 -4.36 0.40 -5.68
N ILE A 105 -3.61 -0.13 -4.71
CA ILE A 105 -2.73 0.64 -3.84
C ILE A 105 -1.34 0.00 -3.82
N VAL A 106 -0.30 0.77 -4.14
CA VAL A 106 1.08 0.34 -3.96
C VAL A 106 1.67 1.09 -2.77
N ILE A 107 2.14 0.35 -1.77
CA ILE A 107 2.89 0.94 -0.66
C ILE A 107 4.37 0.89 -1.02
N THR A 108 5.10 1.99 -0.93
CA THR A 108 6.54 2.02 -1.22
C THR A 108 7.35 2.37 0.01
N SER A 109 8.58 1.83 0.12
CA SER A 109 9.48 2.11 1.24
C SER A 109 10.96 2.01 0.84
N LEU A 110 11.84 2.55 1.71
CA LEU A 110 13.31 2.53 1.56
C LEU A 110 13.82 3.19 0.26
N GLY A 111 13.32 4.40 -0.01
CA GLY A 111 13.70 5.25 -1.14
C GLY A 111 12.47 5.75 -1.87
N ALA A 112 12.60 6.75 -2.73
CA ALA A 112 11.50 7.26 -3.53
C ALA A 112 11.94 7.38 -4.99
N ARG A 113 11.16 6.80 -5.90
CA ARG A 113 11.44 6.75 -7.35
C ARG A 113 10.20 7.19 -8.12
N THR A 114 10.34 8.26 -8.91
CA THR A 114 9.25 8.80 -9.75
C THR A 114 8.70 7.75 -10.69
N GLU A 115 9.58 6.95 -11.32
CA GLU A 115 9.21 5.88 -12.25
C GLU A 115 8.23 4.86 -11.66
N ILE A 116 8.32 4.58 -10.35
CA ILE A 116 7.40 3.67 -9.66
C ILE A 116 6.02 4.33 -9.51
N ASN A 117 5.99 5.60 -9.15
CA ASN A 117 4.75 6.36 -8.99
C ASN A 117 4.06 6.53 -10.35
N ASP A 118 4.81 6.96 -11.37
CA ASP A 118 4.33 7.13 -12.74
C ASP A 118 3.73 5.83 -13.30
N ALA A 119 4.41 4.69 -13.05
CA ALA A 119 3.90 3.39 -13.44
C ALA A 119 2.55 3.10 -12.76
N VAL A 120 2.45 3.28 -11.44
CA VAL A 120 1.23 3.02 -10.67
C VAL A 120 0.07 3.87 -11.14
N HIS A 121 0.32 5.15 -11.38
CA HIS A 121 -0.68 6.08 -11.91
C HIS A 121 -1.14 5.69 -13.30
N ALA A 122 -0.27 5.11 -14.14
CA ALA A 122 -0.62 4.72 -15.51
C ALA A 122 -1.71 3.63 -15.58
N TRP A 123 -1.88 2.79 -14.55
CA TRP A 123 -3.02 1.85 -14.45
C TRP A 123 -4.14 2.32 -13.53
N GLY A 124 -4.05 3.53 -12.99
CA GLY A 124 -5.07 4.14 -12.13
C GLY A 124 -5.00 3.75 -10.66
N GLY A 125 -3.88 3.16 -10.21
CA GLY A 125 -3.62 2.95 -8.78
C GLY A 125 -3.13 4.21 -8.09
N ILE A 126 -2.98 4.15 -6.76
CA ILE A 126 -2.34 5.18 -5.94
C ILE A 126 -1.10 4.65 -5.22
N VAL A 127 -0.18 5.53 -4.85
CA VAL A 127 1.01 5.23 -4.07
C VAL A 127 0.95 5.87 -2.69
N LEU A 128 1.14 5.04 -1.66
CA LEU A 128 1.35 5.50 -0.29
C LEU A 128 2.82 5.22 0.09
N HIS A 129 3.54 6.24 0.55
CA HIS A 129 4.97 6.09 0.89
C HIS A 129 5.21 6.01 2.40
N ASP A 130 5.95 4.99 2.84
CA ASP A 130 6.40 4.87 4.23
C ASP A 130 7.52 5.89 4.51
N VAL A 131 7.31 6.73 5.53
CA VAL A 131 8.28 7.75 5.95
C VAL A 131 8.49 7.70 7.45
N ILE A 132 9.74 7.91 7.87
CA ILE A 132 10.13 7.88 9.29
C ILE A 132 10.38 9.27 9.88
N ASP A 133 10.44 10.30 9.03
CA ASP A 133 10.63 11.70 9.40
C ASP A 133 10.03 12.65 8.35
N ASN A 134 9.98 13.94 8.67
CA ASN A 134 9.38 14.98 7.81
C ASN A 134 10.22 15.26 6.55
N HIS A 135 11.53 15.02 6.58
CA HIS A 135 12.39 15.21 5.40
C HIS A 135 12.08 14.18 4.31
N PHE A 136 11.88 12.91 4.68
CA PHE A 136 11.46 11.88 3.74
C PHE A 136 10.00 12.07 3.30
N ALA A 137 9.14 12.64 4.15
CA ALA A 137 7.78 13.03 3.79
C ALA A 137 7.76 14.01 2.60
N HIS A 138 8.51 15.12 2.68
CA HIS A 138 8.66 16.05 1.56
C HIS A 138 9.15 15.35 0.29
N LYS A 139 10.23 14.58 0.40
CA LYS A 139 10.80 13.88 -0.77
C LYS A 139 9.84 12.90 -1.42
N ALA A 140 8.98 12.25 -0.65
CA ALA A 140 8.01 11.30 -1.17
C ALA A 140 6.92 12.03 -1.98
N ILE A 141 6.36 13.11 -1.43
CA ILE A 141 5.35 13.93 -2.11
C ILE A 141 5.95 14.65 -3.33
N ASP A 142 7.14 15.25 -3.22
CA ASP A 142 7.83 15.91 -4.33
C ASP A 142 8.09 14.97 -5.51
N LYS A 143 8.18 13.66 -5.25
CA LYS A 143 8.37 12.61 -6.26
C LYS A 143 7.07 11.96 -6.73
N GLY A 144 5.92 12.45 -6.26
CA GLY A 144 4.61 12.05 -6.76
C GLY A 144 3.92 10.91 -5.98
N ALA A 145 4.28 10.67 -4.71
CA ALA A 145 3.42 9.83 -3.87
C ALA A 145 2.08 10.53 -3.60
N ASP A 146 0.97 9.79 -3.62
CA ASP A 146 -0.37 10.33 -3.36
C ASP A 146 -0.65 10.50 -1.86
N GLY A 147 0.10 9.79 -1.02
CA GLY A 147 -0.06 9.87 0.43
C GLY A 147 1.13 9.31 1.19
N LEU A 148 1.09 9.52 2.51
CA LEU A 148 2.16 9.19 3.43
C LEU A 148 1.68 8.21 4.49
N ILE A 149 2.54 7.25 4.83
CA ILE A 149 2.42 6.39 6.01
C ILE A 149 3.54 6.79 6.96
N ALA A 150 3.17 7.52 8.03
CA ALA A 150 4.12 8.01 9.02
C ALA A 150 4.49 6.90 10.01
N VAL A 151 5.63 6.24 9.78
CA VAL A 151 6.15 5.13 10.59
C VAL A 151 6.96 5.68 11.77
N ALA A 152 6.23 6.10 12.80
CA ALA A 152 6.77 6.73 14.01
C ALA A 152 7.26 5.73 15.06
N ALA A 153 7.83 6.26 16.16
CA ALA A 153 8.29 5.49 17.30
C ALA A 153 7.18 4.60 17.88
N GLY A 154 7.52 3.33 18.16
CA GLY A 154 6.59 2.30 18.63
C GLY A 154 5.98 1.43 17.53
N ALA A 155 6.15 1.79 16.25
CA ALA A 155 5.83 0.89 15.15
C ALA A 155 6.76 -0.34 15.13
N GLY A 156 6.25 -1.47 14.65
CA GLY A 156 7.07 -2.67 14.43
C GLY A 156 7.99 -2.53 13.22
N GLY A 157 9.15 -3.19 13.25
CA GLY A 157 10.11 -3.18 12.14
C GLY A 157 11.00 -1.94 12.12
N HIS A 158 11.26 -1.40 10.91
CA HIS A 158 12.12 -0.23 10.73
C HIS A 158 11.34 1.06 10.96
N ALA A 159 11.28 1.48 12.23
CA ALA A 159 10.55 2.67 12.66
C ALA A 159 11.46 3.89 12.87
N GLY A 160 10.89 5.09 12.73
CA GLY A 160 11.52 6.33 13.16
C GLY A 160 11.60 6.46 14.68
N PHE A 161 12.39 7.43 15.15
CA PHE A 161 12.57 7.71 16.58
C PHE A 161 11.57 8.73 17.13
N GLN A 162 10.84 9.41 16.25
CA GLN A 162 9.95 10.51 16.62
C GLN A 162 8.58 10.02 17.09
N SER A 163 7.99 10.73 18.06
CA SER A 163 6.62 10.45 18.52
C SER A 163 5.62 10.56 17.35
N PRO A 164 4.62 9.66 17.25
CA PRO A 164 3.58 9.76 16.22
C PRO A 164 2.82 11.09 16.27
N PHE A 165 2.61 11.64 17.47
CA PHE A 165 1.94 12.93 17.61
C PHE A 165 2.77 14.08 17.03
N ALA A 166 4.09 14.06 17.20
CA ALA A 166 4.97 15.09 16.66
C ALA A 166 5.11 14.97 15.14
N LEU A 167 5.40 13.75 14.65
CA LEU A 167 5.61 13.52 13.21
C LEU A 167 4.38 13.87 12.39
N ILE A 168 3.18 13.50 12.86
CA ILE A 168 1.94 13.86 12.19
C ILE A 168 1.72 15.38 12.19
N GLN A 169 1.97 16.07 13.30
CA GLN A 169 1.80 17.54 13.35
C GLN A 169 2.73 18.23 12.36
N GLU A 170 4.02 17.87 12.32
CA GLU A 170 5.00 18.46 11.40
C GLU A 170 4.63 18.25 9.92
N ILE A 171 4.18 17.04 9.55
CA ILE A 171 3.72 16.76 8.19
C ILE A 171 2.48 17.60 7.86
N ARG A 172 1.55 17.76 8.80
CA ARG A 172 0.30 18.51 8.61
C ARG A 172 0.50 20.02 8.50
N GLU A 173 1.68 20.56 8.79
CA GLU A 173 1.97 21.99 8.56
C GLU A 173 2.02 22.36 7.08
N TRP A 174 2.31 21.39 6.21
CA TRP A 174 2.47 21.62 4.77
C TRP A 174 1.71 20.64 3.88
N PHE A 175 1.38 19.44 4.38
CA PHE A 175 0.65 18.42 3.63
C PHE A 175 -0.80 18.31 4.09
N ASP A 176 -1.72 18.75 3.24
CA ASP A 176 -3.16 18.75 3.53
C ASP A 176 -3.85 17.40 3.33
N GLY A 177 -3.17 16.43 2.72
CA GLY A 177 -3.75 15.15 2.29
C GLY A 177 -4.51 15.30 1.00
#